data_AF-A0A1I4T2C4-F1
#
_entry.id   AF-A0A1I4T2C4-F1
#
_cell.length_a   1.000
_cell.length_b   1.000
_cell.length_c   1.000
_cell.angle_alpha   90.00
_cell.angle_beta   90.00
_cell.angle_gamma   90.00
#
_symmetry.space_group_name_H-M   'P 1'
#
loop_
_entity.id
_entity.type
_entity.pdbx_description
1 polymer ?
#
loop_
_entity_poly.entity_id
_entity_poly.type
_entity_poly.pdbx_seq_one_letter_code
_entity_poly.pdbx_strand_id
1 'polypeptide(L)'
;MRDVLELFEALPQEYPQLLERATNRGEQIVFAGADFFTLQPFAVELLHLSPAQVALYPTVEEVPGDDRFLLALNDRQLEYATQVYGEDIRYDFFFQREENSQTRLQAYHNDGHVNAVEVERITRDDQGLPLLYERVDTHVRLTQRYQYQQCGTADAQRWMCDITSESVNPAHDYTCQQRQRVYFADDGYTVDRIESLDNGDILYDRAMNSLSLEELLEQANEAIESRLLAGLSQESLESVEVRCVLFEYSLQGPFPPTLALIQPHEVDDNPEYAPLSWLNAPDAELFSERGLDAVDFHQGCSALFDQLNAQLDALEFESQQELVITFYVEFCRRLMNNPRLATLIRTDDDFFVTARDFEAANELELLERVLPARQWQSMKSTIESHE
;
A
#
# COMPACT_ATOMS: atom_id res chain seq x y z
N MET A 1 -17.49 12.72 17.99
CA MET A 1 -16.96 11.72 18.93
C MET A 1 -17.93 11.27 20.02
N ARG A 2 -18.25 12.06 21.08
CA ARG A 2 -19.12 11.60 22.18
C ARG A 2 -20.46 11.03 21.67
N ASP A 3 -21.06 11.70 20.70
CA ASP A 3 -22.34 11.28 20.13
C ASP A 3 -22.27 9.96 19.33
N VAL A 4 -21.12 9.63 18.70
CA VAL A 4 -20.94 8.36 17.95
C VAL A 4 -20.77 7.18 18.91
N LEU A 5 -20.06 7.41 20.03
CA LEU A 5 -19.91 6.41 21.09
C LEU A 5 -21.25 6.15 21.78
N GLU A 6 -22.05 7.20 22.03
CA GLU A 6 -23.40 7.08 22.58
C GLU A 6 -24.32 6.26 21.65
N LEU A 7 -24.22 6.43 20.33
CA LEU A 7 -24.94 5.61 19.35
C LEU A 7 -24.54 4.12 19.40
N PHE A 8 -23.25 3.83 19.56
CA PHE A 8 -22.75 2.46 19.69
C PHE A 8 -23.29 1.78 20.95
N GLU A 9 -23.22 2.45 22.10
CA GLU A 9 -23.70 1.94 23.39
C GLU A 9 -25.22 1.77 23.43
N ALA A 10 -25.97 2.63 22.73
CA ALA A 10 -27.41 2.59 22.67
C ALA A 10 -27.96 1.52 21.70
N LEU A 11 -27.20 1.13 20.67
CA LEU A 11 -27.68 0.26 19.59
C LEU A 11 -28.35 -1.04 20.07
N PRO A 12 -27.82 -1.82 21.03
CA PRO A 12 -28.51 -3.02 21.51
C PRO A 12 -29.88 -2.74 22.14
N GLN A 13 -30.04 -1.57 22.76
CA GLN A 13 -31.30 -1.15 23.40
C GLN A 13 -32.30 -0.59 22.39
N GLU A 14 -31.80 0.12 21.38
CA GLU A 14 -32.62 0.75 20.32
C GLU A 14 -32.98 -0.21 19.18
N TYR A 15 -32.27 -1.34 19.07
CA TYR A 15 -32.44 -2.33 18.00
C TYR A 15 -33.90 -2.70 17.71
N PRO A 16 -34.77 -3.01 18.70
CA PRO A 16 -36.17 -3.36 18.42
C PRO A 16 -36.93 -2.23 17.70
N GLN A 17 -36.67 -0.97 18.05
CA GLN A 17 -37.31 0.18 17.43
C GLN A 17 -36.75 0.45 16.03
N LEU A 18 -35.44 0.28 15.84
CA LEU A 18 -34.80 0.42 14.53
C LEU A 18 -35.32 -0.63 13.56
N LEU A 19 -35.45 -1.88 14.01
CA LEU A 19 -36.03 -2.97 13.23
C LEU A 19 -37.52 -2.71 12.93
N GLU A 20 -38.31 -2.22 13.89
CA GLU A 20 -39.72 -1.86 13.65
C GLU A 20 -39.84 -0.72 12.62
N ARG A 21 -38.98 0.29 12.67
CA ARG A 21 -38.95 1.37 11.67
C ARG A 21 -38.63 0.84 10.28
N ALA A 22 -37.58 0.03 10.16
CA ALA A 22 -37.13 -0.60 8.91
C ALA A 22 -38.11 -1.65 8.34
N THR A 23 -39.13 -2.05 9.10
CA THR A 23 -40.12 -3.07 8.67
C THR A 23 -41.52 -2.50 8.48
N ASN A 24 -41.72 -1.19 8.68
CA ASN A 24 -42.99 -0.51 8.45
C ASN A 24 -43.17 -0.13 6.97
N ARG A 25 -44.41 -0.23 6.47
CA ARG A 25 -44.73 -0.32 5.03
C ARG A 25 -44.41 0.96 4.24
N GLY A 26 -43.68 0.78 3.13
CA GLY A 26 -43.41 1.80 2.10
C GLY A 26 -42.20 1.48 1.22
N GLU A 27 -41.28 0.66 1.74
CA GLU A 27 -40.01 0.33 1.11
C GLU A 27 -40.11 -0.81 0.08
N GLN A 28 -39.29 -0.73 -0.97
CA GLN A 28 -39.06 -1.79 -1.93
C GLN A 28 -38.03 -2.76 -1.36
N ILE A 29 -38.42 -4.03 -1.20
CA ILE A 29 -37.53 -5.10 -0.77
C ILE A 29 -36.86 -5.75 -1.99
N VAL A 30 -35.53 -5.83 -1.98
CA VAL A 30 -34.70 -6.44 -3.03
C VAL A 30 -33.53 -7.21 -2.40
N PHE A 31 -32.82 -7.99 -3.21
CA PHE A 31 -31.65 -8.77 -2.78
C PHE A 31 -30.38 -8.37 -3.53
N ALA A 32 -29.22 -8.60 -2.91
CA ALA A 32 -27.90 -8.43 -3.53
C ALA A 32 -26.95 -9.59 -3.17
N GLY A 33 -25.98 -9.88 -4.06
CA GLY A 33 -25.03 -11.00 -3.94
C GLY A 33 -23.60 -10.63 -3.56
N ALA A 34 -23.37 -9.39 -3.13
CA ALA A 34 -22.05 -8.92 -2.71
C ALA A 34 -22.18 -7.94 -1.54
N ASP A 35 -21.18 -7.96 -0.66
CA ASP A 35 -21.02 -6.95 0.39
C ASP A 35 -20.40 -5.69 -0.22
N PHE A 36 -21.25 -4.69 -0.50
CA PHE A 36 -20.80 -3.38 -0.98
C PHE A 36 -20.63 -2.36 0.16
N PHE A 37 -20.87 -2.77 1.41
CA PHE A 37 -20.80 -1.93 2.60
C PHE A 37 -19.37 -1.84 3.14
N THR A 38 -18.58 -2.90 2.98
CA THR A 38 -17.23 -3.01 3.52
C THR A 38 -16.14 -2.51 2.58
N LEU A 39 -16.45 -2.27 1.30
CA LEU A 39 -15.43 -2.09 0.26
C LEU A 39 -14.80 -0.69 0.17
N GLN A 40 -15.42 0.38 0.67
CA GLN A 40 -14.79 1.69 0.88
C GLN A 40 -15.82 2.63 1.52
N PRO A 41 -15.66 3.02 2.79
CA PRO A 41 -16.83 3.32 3.59
C PRO A 41 -17.68 4.48 3.05
N PHE A 42 -17.13 5.62 2.60
CA PHE A 42 -17.99 6.75 2.14
C PHE A 42 -17.34 7.78 1.19
N ALA A 43 -16.17 7.52 0.61
CA ALA A 43 -15.53 8.57 -0.21
C ALA A 43 -16.30 8.91 -1.50
N VAL A 44 -17.15 8.00 -2.01
CA VAL A 44 -17.67 8.09 -3.38
C VAL A 44 -19.16 7.76 -3.56
N GLU A 45 -19.77 6.99 -2.66
CA GLU A 45 -21.14 6.49 -2.88
C GLU A 45 -21.96 6.46 -1.62
N LEU A 46 -22.92 7.36 -1.46
CA LEU A 46 -24.30 6.97 -1.11
C LEU A 46 -25.21 8.17 -1.38
N LEU A 47 -25.12 8.75 -2.59
CA LEU A 47 -26.21 9.60 -3.06
C LEU A 47 -27.37 8.72 -3.56
N HIS A 48 -27.11 7.65 -4.33
CA HIS A 48 -28.11 6.67 -4.77
C HIS A 48 -27.43 5.34 -5.14
N LEU A 49 -28.06 4.19 -4.86
CA LEU A 49 -27.59 2.91 -5.41
C LEU A 49 -27.75 2.91 -6.94
N SER A 50 -26.66 2.97 -7.69
CA SER A 50 -26.70 2.87 -9.15
C SER A 50 -26.89 1.41 -9.56
N PRO A 51 -27.81 1.10 -10.50
CA PRO A 51 -27.94 -0.24 -11.06
C PRO A 51 -26.68 -0.75 -11.78
N ALA A 52 -25.75 0.14 -12.13
CA ALA A 52 -24.47 -0.23 -12.75
C ALA A 52 -23.44 -0.76 -11.74
N GLN A 53 -23.65 -0.50 -10.44
CA GLN A 53 -22.70 -0.81 -9.36
C GLN A 53 -23.17 -1.97 -8.49
N VAL A 54 -24.50 -2.15 -8.36
CA VAL A 54 -25.10 -3.23 -7.59
C VAL A 54 -26.17 -3.94 -8.41
N ALA A 55 -25.97 -5.23 -8.66
CA ALA A 55 -27.01 -6.08 -9.21
C ALA A 55 -28.07 -6.34 -8.13
N LEU A 56 -29.29 -5.84 -8.37
CA LEU A 56 -30.43 -6.01 -7.48
C LEU A 56 -31.38 -7.08 -8.03
N TYR A 57 -31.74 -8.03 -7.18
CA TYR A 57 -32.58 -9.15 -7.53
C TYR A 57 -33.94 -9.03 -6.83
N PRO A 58 -35.06 -9.31 -7.52
CA PRO A 58 -36.39 -9.26 -6.90
C PRO A 58 -36.62 -10.45 -5.95
N THR A 59 -35.89 -11.55 -6.12
CA THR A 59 -36.04 -12.78 -5.34
C THR A 59 -34.67 -13.34 -4.94
N VAL A 60 -34.62 -14.08 -3.84
CA VAL A 60 -33.38 -14.66 -3.30
C VAL A 60 -32.82 -15.76 -4.20
N GLU A 61 -33.67 -16.43 -4.96
CA GLU A 61 -33.33 -17.50 -5.90
C GLU A 61 -32.53 -17.00 -7.11
N GLU A 62 -32.63 -15.71 -7.42
CA GLU A 62 -31.94 -15.07 -8.54
C GLU A 62 -30.53 -14.56 -8.18
N VAL A 63 -30.18 -14.56 -6.88
CA VAL A 63 -28.89 -14.05 -6.38
C VAL A 63 -27.76 -15.08 -6.66
N PRO A 64 -26.70 -14.70 -7.39
CA PRO A 64 -25.53 -15.55 -7.59
C PRO A 64 -24.65 -15.56 -6.33
N GLY A 65 -24.11 -16.73 -5.98
CA GLY A 65 -23.19 -16.89 -4.85
C GLY A 65 -23.86 -17.30 -3.53
N ASP A 66 -23.01 -17.46 -2.51
CA ASP A 66 -23.41 -17.92 -1.18
C ASP A 66 -23.79 -16.76 -0.25
N ASP A 67 -23.17 -15.58 -0.42
CA ASP A 67 -23.50 -14.38 0.34
C ASP A 67 -24.76 -13.68 -0.21
N ARG A 68 -25.71 -13.41 0.67
CA ARG A 68 -27.02 -12.86 0.29
C ARG A 68 -27.42 -11.76 1.26
N PHE A 69 -27.72 -10.60 0.69
CA PHE A 69 -28.19 -9.44 1.42
C PHE A 69 -29.64 -9.19 1.08
N LEU A 70 -30.50 -9.09 2.11
CA LEU A 70 -31.83 -8.53 2.00
C LEU A 70 -31.72 -7.02 2.19
N LEU A 71 -32.24 -6.24 1.25
CA LEU A 71 -32.17 -4.78 1.26
C LEU A 71 -33.58 -4.19 1.30
N ALA A 72 -33.78 -3.17 2.13
CA ALA A 72 -34.98 -2.34 2.12
C ALA A 72 -34.65 -0.95 1.59
N LEU A 73 -35.33 -0.57 0.49
CA LEU A 73 -35.08 0.67 -0.23
C LEU A 73 -36.29 1.62 -0.18
N ASN A 74 -36.05 2.90 0.04
CA ASN A 74 -37.03 3.97 -0.14
C ASN A 74 -36.54 4.93 -1.24
N ASP A 75 -37.26 5.08 -2.35
CA ASP A 75 -36.82 5.90 -3.49
C ASP A 75 -35.37 5.64 -3.94
N ARG A 76 -34.95 4.36 -3.96
CA ARG A 76 -33.57 3.88 -4.25
C ARG A 76 -32.50 4.25 -3.21
N GLN A 77 -32.92 4.77 -2.07
CA GLN A 77 -32.09 4.98 -0.90
C GLN A 77 -32.19 3.76 0.01
N LEU A 78 -31.05 3.29 0.51
CA LEU A 78 -31.00 2.13 1.39
C LEU A 78 -31.33 2.53 2.82
N GLU A 79 -32.38 1.95 3.40
CA GLU A 79 -32.77 2.19 4.80
C GLU A 79 -32.25 1.09 5.72
N TYR A 80 -32.21 -0.15 5.21
CA TYR A 80 -31.86 -1.33 5.98
C TYR A 80 -31.26 -2.42 5.12
N ALA A 81 -30.30 -3.16 5.67
CA ALA A 81 -29.80 -4.39 5.08
C ALA A 81 -29.66 -5.50 6.12
N THR A 82 -29.83 -6.75 5.70
CA THR A 82 -29.53 -7.93 6.50
C THR A 82 -28.68 -8.90 5.70
N GLN A 83 -27.59 -9.38 6.30
CA GLN A 83 -26.83 -10.53 5.83
C GLN A 83 -27.17 -11.75 6.69
N VAL A 84 -27.71 -12.81 6.08
CA VAL A 84 -28.16 -14.02 6.79
C VAL A 84 -27.12 -15.13 6.63
N TYR A 85 -26.64 -15.68 7.75
CA TYR A 85 -25.70 -16.81 7.79
C TYR A 85 -26.33 -18.12 8.29
N GLY A 86 -27.52 -18.05 8.90
CA GLY A 86 -28.29 -19.19 9.39
C GLY A 86 -29.68 -18.75 9.88
N GLU A 87 -30.49 -19.67 10.39
CA GLU A 87 -31.87 -19.36 10.83
C GLU A 87 -31.91 -18.27 11.91
N ASP A 88 -30.93 -18.24 12.81
CA ASP A 88 -30.86 -17.27 13.92
C ASP A 88 -29.60 -16.39 13.92
N ILE A 89 -28.72 -16.53 12.92
CA ILE A 89 -27.44 -15.82 12.83
C ILE A 89 -27.48 -14.84 11.66
N ARG A 90 -27.37 -13.55 11.97
CA ARG A 90 -27.37 -12.49 10.96
C ARG A 90 -26.60 -11.24 11.39
N TYR A 91 -26.21 -10.44 10.41
CA TYR A 91 -25.80 -9.06 10.62
C TYR A 91 -26.87 -8.14 10.05
N ASP A 92 -27.29 -7.18 10.86
CA ASP A 92 -28.25 -6.16 10.49
C ASP A 92 -27.55 -4.80 10.40
N PHE A 93 -27.86 -4.07 9.35
CA PHE A 93 -27.29 -2.77 9.04
C PHE A 93 -28.41 -1.74 8.96
N PHE A 94 -28.36 -0.75 9.84
CA PHE A 94 -29.33 0.35 9.87
C PHE A 94 -28.68 1.61 9.31
N PHE A 95 -29.38 2.28 8.41
CA PHE A 95 -28.91 3.52 7.81
C PHE A 95 -29.77 4.68 8.32
N GLN A 96 -29.15 5.64 9.00
CA GLN A 96 -29.82 6.84 9.49
C GLN A 96 -29.32 8.04 8.71
N ARG A 97 -30.23 8.94 8.35
CA ARG A 97 -29.91 10.19 7.66
C ARG A 97 -30.45 11.37 8.45
N GLU A 98 -29.58 12.34 8.64
CA GLU A 98 -29.87 13.66 9.16
C GLU A 98 -29.47 14.69 8.10
N GLU A 99 -29.87 15.95 8.26
CA GLU A 99 -29.70 17.01 7.26
C GLU A 99 -28.26 17.06 6.69
N ASN A 100 -27.25 16.97 7.58
CA ASN A 100 -25.84 17.05 7.23
C ASN A 100 -25.04 15.81 7.65
N SER A 101 -25.68 14.68 7.95
CA SER A 101 -24.97 13.46 8.35
C SER A 101 -25.67 12.17 7.97
N GLN A 102 -24.89 11.13 7.78
CA GLN A 102 -25.37 9.78 7.55
C GLN A 102 -24.62 8.81 8.44
N THR A 103 -25.35 7.91 9.09
CA THR A 103 -24.82 6.94 10.04
C THR A 103 -25.18 5.54 9.58
N ARG A 104 -24.22 4.62 9.63
CA ARG A 104 -24.45 3.18 9.53
C ARG A 104 -24.24 2.54 10.89
N LEU A 105 -25.24 1.80 11.36
CA LEU A 105 -25.19 1.03 12.59
C LEU A 105 -25.19 -0.45 12.23
N GLN A 106 -24.18 -1.20 12.65
CA GLN A 106 -24.09 -2.64 12.43
C GLN A 106 -24.33 -3.40 13.73
N ALA A 107 -25.26 -4.34 13.71
CA ALA A 107 -25.56 -5.23 14.81
C ALA A 107 -25.42 -6.69 14.38
N TYR A 108 -24.80 -7.51 15.23
CA TYR A 108 -24.78 -8.96 15.12
C TYR A 108 -25.91 -9.53 15.97
N HIS A 109 -26.71 -10.40 15.36
CA HIS A 109 -27.79 -11.12 16.02
C HIS A 109 -27.49 -12.62 16.03
N ASN A 110 -27.62 -13.24 17.20
CA ASN A 110 -27.52 -14.68 17.40
C ASN A 110 -28.45 -15.15 18.52
N ASP A 111 -29.44 -15.98 18.19
CA ASP A 111 -30.35 -16.64 19.15
C ASP A 111 -30.93 -15.66 20.19
N GLY A 112 -31.54 -14.57 19.69
CA GLY A 112 -32.15 -13.51 20.50
C GLY A 112 -31.18 -12.55 21.20
N HIS A 113 -29.86 -12.74 21.05
CA HIS A 113 -28.85 -11.82 21.55
C HIS A 113 -28.44 -10.85 20.44
N VAL A 114 -28.40 -9.56 20.77
CA VAL A 114 -27.99 -8.49 19.86
C VAL A 114 -26.74 -7.82 20.42
N ASN A 115 -25.68 -7.79 19.63
CA ASN A 115 -24.45 -7.07 19.95
C ASN A 115 -24.17 -6.02 18.88
N ALA A 116 -23.85 -4.80 19.28
CA ALA A 116 -23.30 -3.81 18.37
C ALA A 116 -21.93 -4.29 17.87
N VAL A 117 -21.66 -4.11 16.58
CA VAL A 117 -20.41 -4.54 15.93
C VAL A 117 -19.59 -3.33 15.52
N GLU A 118 -20.26 -2.39 14.84
CA GLU A 118 -19.62 -1.23 14.26
C GLU A 118 -20.62 -0.08 14.16
N VAL A 119 -20.13 1.14 14.36
CA VAL A 119 -20.86 2.37 14.01
C VAL A 119 -19.97 3.22 13.12
N GLU A 120 -20.53 3.67 12.01
CA GLU A 120 -19.88 4.56 11.06
C GLU A 120 -20.71 5.82 10.89
N ARG A 121 -20.07 6.99 10.83
CA ARG A 121 -20.74 8.25 10.59
C ARG A 121 -19.98 9.08 9.59
N ILE A 122 -20.67 9.61 8.57
CA ILE A 122 -20.18 10.68 7.72
C ILE A 122 -20.96 11.98 7.98
N THR A 123 -20.25 13.09 8.12
CA THR A 123 -20.78 14.45 8.23
C THR A 123 -20.43 15.22 6.96
N ARG A 124 -21.35 16.03 6.47
CA ARG A 124 -21.27 16.84 5.26
C ARG A 124 -21.42 18.33 5.57
N ASP A 125 -20.96 19.18 4.66
CA ASP A 125 -21.22 20.61 4.71
C ASP A 125 -22.60 20.96 4.11
N ASP A 126 -22.94 22.25 4.13
CA ASP A 126 -24.21 22.77 3.60
C ASP A 126 -24.36 22.60 2.06
N GLN A 127 -23.29 22.19 1.37
CA GLN A 127 -23.29 21.89 -0.06
C GLN A 127 -23.39 20.38 -0.34
N GLY A 128 -23.49 19.55 0.71
CA GLY A 128 -23.57 18.10 0.62
C GLY A 128 -22.21 17.42 0.43
N LEU A 129 -21.11 18.14 0.62
CA LEU A 129 -19.75 17.65 0.43
C LEU A 129 -19.25 17.01 1.73
N PRO A 130 -18.52 15.88 1.67
CA PRO A 130 -18.04 15.20 2.87
C PRO A 130 -17.07 16.09 3.64
N LEU A 131 -17.19 16.11 4.98
CA LEU A 131 -16.33 16.84 5.92
C LEU A 131 -15.56 15.90 6.85
N LEU A 132 -16.24 14.88 7.37
CA LEU A 132 -15.70 14.00 8.39
C LEU A 132 -16.33 12.62 8.25
N TYR A 133 -15.53 11.56 8.33
CA TYR A 133 -16.00 10.24 8.66
C TYR A 133 -15.34 9.74 9.95
N GLU A 134 -16.09 8.99 10.75
CA GLU A 134 -15.66 8.30 11.98
C GLU A 134 -16.18 6.85 11.97
N ARG A 135 -15.34 5.88 12.32
CA ARG A 135 -15.69 4.46 12.55
C ARG A 135 -15.36 4.03 13.97
N VAL A 136 -16.30 3.37 14.64
CA VAL A 136 -16.18 2.86 16.01
C VAL A 136 -16.47 1.36 16.04
N ASP A 137 -15.65 0.58 16.75
CA ASP A 137 -15.77 -0.88 16.86
C ASP A 137 -16.49 -1.38 18.13
N THR A 138 -16.61 -2.70 18.26
CA THR A 138 -17.15 -3.48 19.40
C THR A 138 -16.66 -3.06 20.79
N HIS A 139 -15.50 -2.44 20.89
CA HIS A 139 -14.92 -2.03 22.18
C HIS A 139 -15.10 -0.53 22.42
N VAL A 140 -15.97 0.13 21.65
CA VAL A 140 -16.24 1.57 21.73
C VAL A 140 -14.97 2.37 21.39
N ARG A 141 -14.16 1.88 20.45
CA ARG A 141 -12.88 2.48 20.03
C ARG A 141 -13.01 3.10 18.65
N LEU A 142 -12.54 4.34 18.49
CA LEU A 142 -12.35 4.95 17.18
C LEU A 142 -11.28 4.15 16.43
N THR A 143 -11.63 3.50 15.34
CA THR A 143 -10.71 2.69 14.53
C THR A 143 -10.25 3.43 13.28
N GLN A 144 -11.11 4.30 12.73
CA GLN A 144 -10.78 5.09 11.55
C GLN A 144 -11.44 6.47 11.60
N ARG A 145 -10.70 7.47 11.13
CA ARG A 145 -11.21 8.83 10.94
C ARG A 145 -10.69 9.41 9.63
N TYR A 146 -11.59 10.01 8.85
CA TYR A 146 -11.27 10.68 7.59
C TYR A 146 -11.72 12.13 7.74
N GLN A 147 -10.83 13.08 7.52
CA GLN A 147 -11.19 14.49 7.50
C GLN A 147 -11.02 15.03 6.10
N TYR A 148 -12.13 15.41 5.49
CA TYR A 148 -12.18 15.91 4.13
C TYR A 148 -11.99 17.42 4.14
N GLN A 149 -11.19 17.90 3.19
CA GLN A 149 -10.93 19.32 2.98
C GLN A 149 -10.87 19.59 1.48
N GLN A 150 -11.58 20.62 1.04
CA GLN A 150 -11.47 21.09 -0.34
C GLN A 150 -10.11 21.76 -0.53
N CYS A 151 -9.42 21.44 -1.63
CA CYS A 151 -8.15 22.07 -1.99
C CYS A 151 -8.13 22.50 -3.47
N GLY A 152 -7.38 23.56 -3.78
CA GLY A 152 -7.24 24.06 -5.16
C GLY A 152 -7.87 25.43 -5.42
N THR A 153 -7.62 25.96 -6.63
CA THR A 153 -8.19 27.22 -7.14
C THR A 153 -9.50 26.97 -7.89
N ALA A 154 -10.26 28.03 -8.20
CA ALA A 154 -11.58 27.96 -8.83
C ALA A 154 -11.64 27.15 -10.16
N ASP A 155 -10.50 26.95 -10.84
CA ASP A 155 -10.42 26.28 -12.14
C ASP A 155 -10.01 24.79 -12.05
N ALA A 156 -9.62 24.29 -10.87
CA ALA A 156 -9.24 22.89 -10.65
C ALA A 156 -9.53 22.49 -9.19
N GLN A 157 -10.81 22.51 -8.82
CA GLN A 157 -11.24 22.09 -7.49
C GLN A 157 -10.93 20.60 -7.32
N ARG A 158 -10.03 20.27 -6.39
CA ARG A 158 -9.72 18.90 -6.01
C ARG A 158 -10.22 18.65 -4.59
N TRP A 159 -10.54 17.40 -4.32
CA TRP A 159 -10.86 16.96 -2.97
C TRP A 159 -9.63 16.31 -2.37
N MET A 160 -9.40 16.62 -1.10
CA MET A 160 -8.37 15.97 -0.32
C MET A 160 -8.98 15.42 0.96
N CYS A 161 -8.52 14.25 1.38
CA CYS A 161 -8.92 13.68 2.64
C CYS A 161 -7.68 13.26 3.43
N ASP A 162 -7.54 13.81 4.64
CA ASP A 162 -6.58 13.33 5.61
C ASP A 162 -7.19 12.14 6.36
N ILE A 163 -6.61 10.96 6.19
CA ILE A 163 -6.97 9.72 6.86
C ILE A 163 -6.10 9.59 8.10
N THR A 164 -6.71 9.32 9.24
CA THR A 164 -6.04 8.90 10.46
C THR A 164 -6.59 7.54 10.87
N SER A 165 -5.74 6.53 10.80
CA SER A 165 -6.05 5.18 11.28
C SER A 165 -5.51 5.03 12.71
N GLU A 166 -6.40 4.71 13.64
CA GLU A 166 -6.06 4.46 15.03
C GLU A 166 -6.17 2.95 15.28
N SER A 167 -5.07 2.32 15.68
CA SER A 167 -5.09 0.93 16.15
C SER A 167 -4.84 0.90 17.65
N VAL A 168 -5.40 -0.12 18.29
CA VAL A 168 -5.30 -0.31 19.72
C VAL A 168 -4.26 -1.39 19.99
N ASN A 169 -3.14 -1.01 20.59
CA ASN A 169 -2.22 -1.99 21.16
C ASN A 169 -2.94 -2.75 22.29
N PRO A 170 -2.66 -4.04 22.56
CA PRO A 170 -3.17 -4.75 23.74
C PRO A 170 -3.05 -4.00 25.09
N ALA A 171 -2.17 -3.00 25.20
CA ALA A 171 -2.08 -2.09 26.35
C ALA A 171 -3.18 -1.01 26.44
N HIS A 172 -4.10 -0.91 25.47
CA HIS A 172 -5.16 0.12 25.36
C HIS A 172 -4.66 1.56 25.14
N ASP A 173 -3.40 1.73 24.73
CA ASP A 173 -2.88 3.01 24.29
C ASP A 173 -3.28 3.26 22.83
N TYR A 174 -3.80 4.46 22.56
CA TYR A 174 -4.09 4.93 21.21
C TYR A 174 -2.77 5.28 20.52
N THR A 175 -2.40 4.51 19.50
CA THR A 175 -1.32 4.88 18.58
C THR A 175 -1.93 5.14 17.22
N CYS A 176 -1.82 6.39 16.75
CA CYS A 176 -2.01 6.69 15.35
C CYS A 176 -0.98 5.88 14.57
N GLN A 177 -1.45 4.94 13.73
CA GLN A 177 -0.55 4.04 13.01
C GLN A 177 -0.17 4.60 11.65
N GLN A 178 -1.11 5.26 10.99
CA GLN A 178 -0.90 5.79 9.66
C GLN A 178 -1.72 7.07 9.48
N ARG A 179 -1.06 8.10 8.96
CA ARG A 179 -1.69 9.30 8.42
C ARG A 179 -1.47 9.33 6.93
N GLN A 180 -2.55 9.44 6.18
CA GLN A 180 -2.50 9.49 4.73
C GLN A 180 -3.29 10.69 4.24
N ARG A 181 -2.98 11.10 3.02
CA ARG A 181 -3.63 12.18 2.30
C ARG A 181 -4.05 11.65 0.95
N VAL A 182 -5.36 11.55 0.74
CA VAL A 182 -5.94 11.08 -0.51
C VAL A 182 -6.38 12.27 -1.32
N TYR A 183 -5.88 12.38 -2.55
CA TYR A 183 -6.29 13.36 -3.54
C TYR A 183 -7.26 12.68 -4.51
N PHE A 184 -8.37 13.34 -4.81
CA PHE A 184 -9.36 12.88 -5.78
C PHE A 184 -9.29 13.69 -7.07
N ALA A 185 -9.66 13.06 -8.18
CA ALA A 185 -9.83 13.70 -9.49
C ALA A 185 -11.01 14.69 -9.48
N ASP A 186 -11.19 15.42 -10.58
CA ASP A 186 -12.22 16.46 -10.72
C ASP A 186 -13.66 15.92 -10.63
N ASP A 187 -13.85 14.60 -10.75
CA ASP A 187 -15.14 13.94 -10.53
C ASP A 187 -15.51 13.83 -9.04
N GLY A 188 -14.56 14.08 -8.13
CA GLY A 188 -14.73 13.95 -6.69
C GLY A 188 -14.82 12.52 -6.19
N TYR A 189 -14.59 11.55 -7.08
CA TYR A 189 -14.91 10.14 -6.85
C TYR A 189 -13.73 9.22 -7.16
N THR A 190 -12.95 9.52 -8.18
CA THR A 190 -11.79 8.71 -8.51
C THR A 190 -10.59 9.16 -7.68
N VAL A 191 -9.95 8.23 -6.97
CA VAL A 191 -8.67 8.50 -6.29
C VAL A 191 -7.61 8.80 -7.35
N ASP A 192 -6.95 9.94 -7.21
CA ASP A 192 -5.88 10.40 -8.08
C ASP A 192 -4.51 10.10 -7.46
N ARG A 193 -4.35 10.31 -6.15
CA ARG A 193 -3.08 10.06 -5.45
C ARG A 193 -3.30 9.77 -3.96
N ILE A 194 -2.47 8.94 -3.37
CA ILE A 194 -2.41 8.71 -1.91
C ILE A 194 -0.99 9.00 -1.46
N GLU A 195 -0.86 9.86 -0.45
CA GLU A 195 0.41 10.25 0.14
C GLU A 195 0.42 9.91 1.63
N SER A 196 1.47 9.28 2.13
CA SER A 196 1.72 9.10 3.55
C SER A 196 2.23 10.40 4.16
N LEU A 197 1.51 10.91 5.16
CA LEU A 197 1.88 12.11 5.91
C LEU A 197 2.95 11.81 6.98
N ASP A 198 3.24 10.54 7.24
CA ASP A 198 4.21 10.14 8.26
C ASP A 198 5.66 10.18 7.74
N ASN A 199 5.86 9.81 6.47
CA ASN A 199 7.18 9.77 5.83
C ASN A 199 7.26 10.55 4.51
N GLY A 200 6.16 11.14 4.04
CA GLY A 200 6.08 11.87 2.78
C GLY A 200 6.04 10.96 1.55
N ASP A 201 5.78 9.67 1.74
CA ASP A 201 5.78 8.69 0.66
C ASP A 201 4.52 8.80 -0.22
N ILE A 202 4.64 8.46 -1.51
CA ILE A 202 3.51 8.37 -2.42
C ILE A 202 3.14 6.90 -2.50
N LEU A 203 2.02 6.52 -1.88
CA LEU A 203 1.54 5.14 -1.81
C LEU A 203 0.74 4.74 -3.05
N TYR A 204 0.13 5.72 -3.72
CA TYR A 204 -0.59 5.50 -4.97
C TYR A 204 -0.56 6.78 -5.80
N ASP A 205 -0.39 6.66 -7.11
CA ASP A 205 -0.53 7.76 -8.05
C ASP A 205 -1.12 7.26 -9.35
N ARG A 206 -2.34 7.70 -9.67
CA ARG A 206 -3.08 7.32 -10.87
C ARG A 206 -2.35 7.69 -12.14
N ALA A 207 -1.52 8.74 -12.13
CA ALA A 207 -0.74 9.11 -13.30
C ALA A 207 0.19 7.97 -13.76
N MET A 208 0.68 7.15 -12.82
CA MET A 208 1.55 6.01 -13.10
C MET A 208 0.85 4.93 -13.93
N ASN A 209 -0.49 4.82 -13.85
CA ASN A 209 -1.27 3.85 -14.63
C ASN A 209 -1.26 4.14 -16.14
N SER A 210 -0.88 5.35 -16.53
CA SER A 210 -0.81 5.76 -17.94
C SER A 210 0.58 5.59 -18.56
N LEU A 211 1.59 5.28 -17.74
CA LEU A 211 2.97 5.15 -18.18
C LEU A 211 3.25 3.76 -18.76
N SER A 212 4.07 3.72 -19.81
CA SER A 212 4.60 2.47 -20.34
C SER A 212 5.63 1.86 -19.38
N LEU A 213 5.90 0.56 -19.54
CA LEU A 213 6.93 -0.13 -18.77
C LEU A 213 8.31 0.54 -18.94
N GLU A 214 8.65 0.97 -20.16
CA GLU A 214 9.90 1.67 -20.42
C GLU A 214 9.99 3.01 -19.67
N GLU A 215 8.90 3.79 -19.62
CA GLU A 215 8.85 5.04 -18.88
C GLU A 215 8.96 4.82 -17.37
N LEU A 216 8.35 3.75 -16.84
CA LEU A 216 8.46 3.38 -15.42
C LEU A 216 9.89 2.92 -15.07
N LEU A 217 10.53 2.13 -15.94
CA LEU A 217 11.92 1.72 -15.77
C LEU A 217 12.87 2.93 -15.78
N GLU A 218 12.67 3.89 -16.69
CA GLU A 218 13.45 5.13 -16.74
C GLU A 218 13.29 5.95 -15.44
N GLN A 219 12.05 6.12 -14.97
CA GLN A 219 11.78 6.82 -13.71
C GLN A 219 12.35 6.09 -12.50
N ALA A 220 12.26 4.76 -12.44
CA ALA A 220 12.84 3.96 -11.37
C ALA A 220 14.38 4.10 -11.34
N ASN A 221 15.01 4.15 -12.52
CA ASN A 221 16.44 4.35 -12.66
C ASN A 221 16.89 5.70 -12.06
N GLU A 222 16.18 6.77 -12.39
CA GLU A 222 16.44 8.11 -11.84
C GLU A 222 16.15 8.19 -10.34
N ALA A 223 15.04 7.58 -9.89
CA ALA A 223 14.64 7.55 -8.49
C ALA A 223 15.68 6.86 -7.61
N ILE A 224 16.12 5.65 -7.99
CA ILE A 224 17.12 4.87 -7.25
C ILE A 224 18.46 5.62 -7.20
N GLU A 225 18.93 6.17 -8.33
CA GLU A 225 20.18 6.94 -8.35
C GLU A 225 20.10 8.19 -7.45
N SER A 226 19.03 8.96 -7.60
CA SER A 226 18.82 10.19 -6.83
C SER A 226 18.77 9.91 -5.33
N ARG A 227 18.02 8.87 -4.92
CA ARG A 227 17.89 8.45 -3.52
C ARG A 227 19.21 7.93 -2.95
N LEU A 228 19.93 7.11 -3.70
CA LEU A 228 21.25 6.62 -3.30
C LEU A 228 22.21 7.79 -3.06
N LEU A 229 22.38 8.68 -4.04
CA LEU A 229 23.33 9.79 -3.93
C LEU A 229 22.92 10.77 -2.82
N ALA A 230 21.62 11.01 -2.64
CA ALA A 230 21.11 11.85 -1.56
C ALA A 230 21.37 11.21 -0.18
N GLY A 231 21.06 9.94 0.01
CA GLY A 231 21.29 9.24 1.27
C GLY A 231 22.77 9.14 1.62
N LEU A 232 23.63 8.75 0.66
CA LEU A 232 25.09 8.72 0.86
C LEU A 232 25.69 10.10 1.17
N SER A 233 25.08 11.19 0.72
CA SER A 233 25.52 12.55 1.07
C SER A 233 25.15 12.97 2.49
N GLN A 234 24.20 12.29 3.12
CA GLN A 234 23.77 12.52 4.49
C GLN A 234 24.50 11.60 5.48
N GLU A 235 24.98 10.45 5.02
CA GLU A 235 25.78 9.52 5.81
C GLU A 235 27.24 9.99 5.98
N SER A 236 27.81 9.76 7.16
CA SER A 236 29.22 10.05 7.42
C SER A 236 30.09 8.83 7.11
N LEU A 237 30.49 8.69 5.84
CA LEU A 237 31.29 7.56 5.34
C LEU A 237 32.78 7.88 5.15
N GLU A 238 33.29 8.99 5.72
CA GLU A 238 34.65 9.49 5.47
C GLU A 238 35.78 8.50 5.83
N SER A 239 35.53 7.61 6.81
CA SER A 239 36.49 6.59 7.26
C SER A 239 36.26 5.20 6.66
N VAL A 240 35.19 5.02 5.88
CA VAL A 240 34.78 3.72 5.35
C VAL A 240 35.34 3.57 3.93
N GLU A 241 36.10 2.50 3.72
CA GLU A 241 36.56 2.10 2.39
C GLU A 241 35.61 1.03 1.85
N VAL A 242 35.09 1.24 0.65
CA VAL A 242 34.08 0.39 0.01
C VAL A 242 34.73 -0.42 -1.11
N ARG A 243 34.56 -1.74 -1.05
CA ARG A 243 34.91 -2.69 -2.12
C ARG A 243 33.76 -2.87 -3.10
N CYS A 244 32.53 -2.98 -2.62
CA CYS A 244 31.37 -3.24 -3.48
C CYS A 244 30.16 -2.40 -3.07
N VAL A 245 29.48 -1.82 -4.05
CA VAL A 245 28.08 -1.40 -3.89
C VAL A 245 27.21 -2.52 -4.45
N LEU A 246 26.46 -3.19 -3.57
CA LEU A 246 25.59 -4.32 -3.90
C LEU A 246 24.12 -3.89 -3.87
N PHE A 247 23.41 -4.18 -4.96
CA PHE A 247 21.95 -4.09 -5.04
C PHE A 247 21.34 -5.49 -5.00
N GLU A 248 20.64 -5.83 -3.93
CA GLU A 248 19.99 -7.13 -3.78
C GLU A 248 18.49 -7.01 -4.09
N TYR A 249 17.96 -7.89 -4.92
CA TYR A 249 16.54 -7.89 -5.34
C TYR A 249 15.97 -9.33 -5.40
N SER A 250 14.67 -9.47 -5.61
CA SER A 250 14.02 -10.73 -6.02
C SER A 250 13.20 -10.50 -7.28
N LEU A 251 13.09 -11.51 -8.14
CA LEU A 251 12.21 -11.42 -9.31
C LEU A 251 10.71 -11.25 -8.96
N GLN A 252 10.27 -11.61 -7.75
CA GLN A 252 8.88 -11.43 -7.30
C GLN A 252 8.57 -9.98 -6.85
N GLY A 253 9.59 -9.13 -6.79
CA GLY A 253 9.50 -7.74 -6.39
C GLY A 253 10.84 -7.06 -6.61
N PRO A 254 11.26 -6.86 -7.88
CA PRO A 254 12.62 -6.44 -8.19
C PRO A 254 12.92 -5.00 -7.78
N PHE A 255 11.88 -4.22 -7.47
CA PHE A 255 11.99 -2.81 -7.11
C PHE A 255 11.27 -2.46 -5.80
N PRO A 256 11.83 -1.52 -5.01
CA PRO A 256 13.23 -1.11 -5.07
C PRO A 256 14.17 -2.25 -4.64
N PRO A 257 15.45 -2.23 -5.05
CA PRO A 257 16.45 -3.13 -4.48
C PRO A 257 16.74 -2.76 -3.02
N THR A 258 17.36 -3.69 -2.31
CA THR A 258 18.05 -3.40 -1.05
C THR A 258 19.51 -3.06 -1.33
N LEU A 259 20.12 -2.18 -0.52
CA LEU A 259 21.49 -1.70 -0.70
C LEU A 259 22.41 -2.22 0.39
N ALA A 260 23.59 -2.69 -0.02
CA ALA A 260 24.74 -2.89 0.86
C ALA A 260 26.01 -2.21 0.32
N LEU A 261 26.82 -1.68 1.23
CA LEU A 261 28.19 -1.25 0.97
C LEU A 261 29.13 -2.26 1.65
N ILE A 262 29.78 -3.09 0.84
CA ILE A 262 30.67 -4.14 1.34
C ILE A 262 32.07 -3.57 1.44
N GLN A 263 32.68 -3.69 2.61
CA GLN A 263 34.03 -3.24 2.88
C GLN A 263 35.07 -4.33 2.54
N PRO A 264 36.34 -3.96 2.27
CA PRO A 264 37.37 -4.93 1.89
C PRO A 264 37.60 -6.04 2.93
N HIS A 265 37.39 -5.78 4.23
CA HIS A 265 37.56 -6.79 5.29
C HIS A 265 36.42 -7.79 5.37
N GLU A 266 35.28 -7.52 4.73
CA GLU A 266 34.12 -8.41 4.67
C GLU A 266 34.25 -9.44 3.53
N VAL A 267 35.22 -9.26 2.64
CA VAL A 267 35.56 -10.23 1.59
C VAL A 267 36.35 -11.38 2.22
N ASP A 268 35.69 -12.53 2.39
CA ASP A 268 36.34 -13.73 2.91
C ASP A 268 37.01 -14.53 1.78
N ASP A 269 38.34 -14.60 1.83
CA ASP A 269 39.18 -15.44 0.95
C ASP A 269 39.35 -16.87 1.52
N ASN A 270 38.58 -17.26 2.54
CA ASN A 270 38.66 -18.59 3.14
C ASN A 270 38.13 -19.65 2.16
N PRO A 271 38.96 -20.64 1.79
CA PRO A 271 38.59 -21.68 0.82
C PRO A 271 37.50 -22.63 1.31
N GLU A 272 37.11 -22.56 2.60
CA GLU A 272 36.00 -23.36 3.14
C GLU A 272 34.61 -22.75 2.85
N TYR A 273 34.53 -21.48 2.45
CA TYR A 273 33.27 -20.84 2.07
C TYR A 273 33.06 -20.85 0.55
N ALA A 274 31.78 -20.84 0.13
CA ALA A 274 31.45 -20.74 -1.28
C ALA A 274 31.97 -19.39 -1.84
N PRO A 275 32.54 -19.38 -3.06
CA PRO A 275 32.96 -18.16 -3.73
C PRO A 275 31.81 -17.15 -3.77
N LEU A 276 32.11 -15.87 -3.54
CA LEU A 276 31.13 -14.77 -3.56
C LEU A 276 30.03 -14.85 -2.49
N SER A 277 30.11 -15.76 -1.51
CA SER A 277 29.12 -15.83 -0.42
C SER A 277 28.97 -14.53 0.38
N TRP A 278 29.99 -13.68 0.37
CA TRP A 278 29.98 -12.33 0.94
C TRP A 278 29.14 -11.31 0.14
N LEU A 279 28.70 -11.62 -1.08
CA LEU A 279 27.71 -10.82 -1.83
C LEU A 279 26.29 -11.07 -1.32
N ASN A 280 26.07 -10.83 -0.03
CA ASN A 280 24.80 -11.01 0.66
C ASN A 280 24.51 -9.74 1.45
N ALA A 281 23.49 -8.98 1.05
CA ALA A 281 23.27 -7.65 1.59
C ALA A 281 22.97 -7.69 3.12
N PRO A 282 22.09 -8.56 3.65
CA PRO A 282 21.88 -8.76 5.08
C PRO A 282 23.11 -9.09 5.93
N ASP A 283 24.15 -9.69 5.34
CA ASP A 283 25.39 -10.05 6.05
C ASP A 283 26.41 -8.91 6.08
N ALA A 284 26.21 -7.86 5.26
CA ALA A 284 27.09 -6.71 5.21
C ALA A 284 26.90 -5.78 6.43
N GLU A 285 27.99 -5.22 6.93
CA GLU A 285 27.99 -4.27 8.05
C GLU A 285 27.22 -2.99 7.72
N LEU A 286 27.32 -2.52 6.47
CA LEU A 286 26.67 -1.30 5.97
C LEU A 286 25.54 -1.66 5.02
N PHE A 287 24.48 -2.19 5.59
CA PHE A 287 23.24 -2.57 4.91
C PHE A 287 22.11 -1.59 5.26
N SER A 288 21.21 -1.29 4.32
CA SER A 288 20.16 -0.30 4.51
C SER A 288 19.18 -0.58 5.66
N GLU A 289 19.12 -1.80 6.21
CA GLU A 289 18.30 -2.09 7.40
C GLU A 289 19.03 -1.94 8.75
N ARG A 290 20.36 -1.70 8.75
CA ARG A 290 21.18 -1.67 9.98
C ARG A 290 22.28 -0.60 10.03
N GLY A 291 22.70 -0.04 8.90
CA GLY A 291 23.89 0.81 8.81
C GLY A 291 23.83 1.95 7.79
N LEU A 292 22.79 2.05 6.97
CA LEU A 292 22.58 3.14 5.99
C LEU A 292 21.15 3.70 6.10
N ASP A 293 20.75 4.06 7.32
CA ASP A 293 19.38 4.52 7.62
C ASP A 293 18.94 5.70 6.75
N ALA A 294 19.86 6.52 6.23
CA ALA A 294 19.52 7.63 5.33
C ALA A 294 19.22 7.22 3.88
N VAL A 295 19.53 5.99 3.46
CA VAL A 295 19.22 5.49 2.10
C VAL A 295 17.94 4.67 2.13
N ASP A 296 16.81 5.36 2.06
CA ASP A 296 15.49 4.76 1.86
C ASP A 296 15.03 4.96 0.42
N PHE A 297 14.95 3.88 -0.35
CA PHE A 297 14.44 3.94 -1.72
C PHE A 297 12.94 4.11 -1.79
N HIS A 298 12.17 3.62 -0.81
CA HIS A 298 10.72 3.68 -0.83
C HIS A 298 10.21 5.10 -0.70
N GLN A 299 10.89 5.95 0.08
CA GLN A 299 10.43 7.30 0.34
C GLN A 299 10.08 8.07 -0.94
N GLY A 300 8.80 8.40 -1.12
CA GLY A 300 8.29 9.19 -2.25
C GLY A 300 8.23 8.43 -3.57
N CYS A 301 8.51 7.13 -3.58
CA CYS A 301 8.66 6.31 -4.79
C CYS A 301 7.87 4.99 -4.72
N SER A 302 7.16 4.69 -3.62
CA SER A 302 6.42 3.42 -3.49
C SER A 302 5.43 3.18 -4.63
N ALA A 303 4.61 4.18 -4.98
CA ALA A 303 3.65 4.06 -6.09
C ALA A 303 4.31 3.76 -7.45
N LEU A 304 5.52 4.28 -7.67
CA LEU A 304 6.30 4.01 -8.89
C LEU A 304 6.76 2.55 -8.91
N PHE A 305 7.32 2.06 -7.81
CA PHE A 305 7.81 0.69 -7.73
C PHE A 305 6.69 -0.34 -7.72
N ASP A 306 5.59 -0.08 -7.02
CA ASP A 306 4.40 -0.93 -7.03
C ASP A 306 3.84 -1.09 -8.44
N GLN A 307 3.70 0.02 -9.18
CA GLN A 307 3.20 -0.02 -10.56
C GLN A 307 4.20 -0.70 -11.51
N LEU A 308 5.50 -0.47 -11.34
CA LEU A 308 6.53 -1.12 -12.13
C LEU A 308 6.54 -2.64 -11.89
N ASN A 309 6.53 -3.08 -10.64
CA ASN A 309 6.46 -4.50 -10.28
C ASN A 309 5.19 -5.14 -10.81
N ALA A 310 4.04 -4.48 -10.68
CA ALA A 310 2.78 -5.00 -11.22
C ALA A 310 2.79 -5.17 -12.76
N GLN A 311 3.46 -4.27 -13.50
CA GLN A 311 3.64 -4.45 -14.94
C GLN A 311 4.64 -5.55 -15.28
N LEU A 312 5.70 -5.71 -14.48
CA LEU A 312 6.67 -6.80 -14.64
C LEU A 312 6.05 -8.17 -14.37
N ASP A 313 5.22 -8.28 -13.34
CA ASP A 313 4.49 -9.51 -12.98
C ASP A 313 3.49 -9.96 -14.05
N ALA A 314 3.08 -9.04 -14.93
CA ALA A 314 2.22 -9.35 -16.07
C ALA A 314 2.99 -9.94 -17.28
N LEU A 315 4.33 -9.96 -17.23
CA LEU A 315 5.18 -10.53 -18.28
C LEU A 315 5.40 -12.03 -18.06
N GLU A 316 5.77 -12.73 -19.13
CA GLU A 316 6.32 -14.08 -19.02
C GLU A 316 7.67 -14.05 -18.28
N PHE A 317 7.92 -15.06 -17.45
CA PHE A 317 9.07 -15.13 -16.55
C PHE A 317 10.41 -14.84 -17.23
N GLU A 318 10.71 -15.44 -18.39
CA GLU A 318 11.98 -15.22 -19.09
C GLU A 318 12.13 -13.77 -19.59
N SER A 319 11.01 -13.15 -19.96
CA SER A 319 11.02 -11.75 -20.43
C SER A 319 11.20 -10.79 -19.26
N GLN A 320 10.53 -11.04 -18.14
CA GLN A 320 10.71 -10.31 -16.88
C GLN A 320 12.17 -10.41 -16.42
N GLN A 321 12.71 -11.62 -16.38
CA GLN A 321 14.08 -11.88 -15.95
C GLN A 321 15.10 -11.11 -16.79
N GLU A 322 15.04 -11.21 -18.12
CA GLU A 322 15.99 -10.50 -18.99
C GLU A 322 15.86 -8.98 -18.88
N LEU A 323 14.64 -8.44 -18.71
CA LEU A 323 14.41 -7.01 -18.49
C LEU A 323 15.03 -6.53 -17.16
N VAL A 324 14.78 -7.25 -16.07
CA VAL A 324 15.32 -6.91 -14.74
C VAL A 324 16.85 -7.01 -14.73
N ILE A 325 17.42 -8.07 -15.30
CA ILE A 325 18.88 -8.21 -15.43
C ILE A 325 19.46 -7.08 -16.28
N THR A 326 18.85 -6.77 -17.43
CA THR A 326 19.30 -5.68 -18.29
C THR A 326 19.27 -4.34 -17.56
N PHE A 327 18.19 -4.05 -16.85
CA PHE A 327 18.07 -2.85 -16.02
C PHE A 327 19.23 -2.75 -15.03
N TYR A 328 19.47 -3.79 -14.22
CA TYR A 328 20.52 -3.75 -13.20
C TYR A 328 21.92 -3.69 -13.81
N VAL A 329 22.18 -4.35 -14.94
CA VAL A 329 23.47 -4.27 -15.64
C VAL A 329 23.75 -2.84 -16.10
N GLU A 330 22.78 -2.19 -16.73
CA GLU A 330 22.92 -0.82 -17.21
C GLU A 330 23.05 0.16 -16.05
N PHE A 331 22.24 0.00 -15.01
CA PHE A 331 22.28 0.80 -13.80
C PHE A 331 23.65 0.70 -13.09
N CYS A 332 24.13 -0.52 -12.83
CA CYS A 332 25.41 -0.75 -12.16
C CYS A 332 26.59 -0.18 -12.97
N ARG A 333 26.61 -0.39 -14.30
CA ARG A 333 27.64 0.19 -15.17
C ARG A 333 27.64 1.71 -15.13
N ARG A 334 26.46 2.33 -15.16
CA ARG A 334 26.31 3.78 -15.11
C ARG A 334 26.78 4.34 -13.76
N LEU A 335 26.36 3.70 -12.67
CA LEU A 335 26.70 4.09 -11.32
C LEU A 335 28.19 3.92 -11.00
N MET A 336 28.81 2.82 -11.45
CA MET A 336 30.26 2.58 -11.32
C MET A 336 31.09 3.68 -11.97
N ASN A 337 30.57 4.33 -13.02
CA ASN A 337 31.21 5.44 -13.72
C ASN A 337 30.70 6.81 -13.27
N ASN A 338 29.87 6.89 -12.22
CA ASN A 338 29.28 8.14 -11.77
C ASN A 338 30.29 8.95 -10.93
N PRO A 339 30.72 10.14 -11.40
CA PRO A 339 31.71 10.93 -10.69
C PRO A 339 31.22 11.43 -9.32
N ARG A 340 29.90 11.54 -9.11
CA ARG A 340 29.36 11.94 -7.80
C ARG A 340 29.54 10.84 -6.77
N LEU A 341 29.34 9.57 -7.14
CA LEU A 341 29.54 8.46 -6.22
C LEU A 341 30.98 8.44 -5.68
N ALA A 342 31.97 8.62 -6.56
CA ALA A 342 33.38 8.70 -6.20
C ALA A 342 33.75 9.87 -5.27
N THR A 343 32.86 10.86 -5.11
CA THR A 343 33.04 11.96 -4.13
C THR A 343 32.35 11.69 -2.80
N LEU A 344 31.42 10.75 -2.75
CA LEU A 344 30.61 10.43 -1.58
C LEU A 344 31.19 9.26 -0.78
N ILE A 345 31.82 8.30 -1.44
CA ILE A 345 32.42 7.13 -0.81
C ILE A 345 33.90 7.01 -1.18
N ARG A 346 34.71 6.53 -0.26
CA ARG A 346 36.07 6.11 -0.56
C ARG A 346 36.04 4.69 -1.10
N THR A 347 36.60 4.49 -2.29
CA THR A 347 36.63 3.19 -2.98
C THR A 347 38.02 2.56 -2.87
N ASP A 348 38.08 1.24 -2.84
CA ASP A 348 39.35 0.50 -2.91
C ASP A 348 39.80 0.23 -4.38
N ASP A 349 40.97 -0.39 -4.56
CA ASP A 349 41.59 -0.65 -5.86
C ASP A 349 40.83 -1.64 -6.78
N ASP A 350 40.10 -2.61 -6.23
CA ASP A 350 39.23 -3.52 -7.00
C ASP A 350 37.74 -3.21 -6.80
N PHE A 351 37.42 -1.94 -6.52
CA PHE A 351 36.04 -1.48 -6.39
C PHE A 351 35.16 -1.89 -7.57
N PHE A 352 33.93 -2.29 -7.28
CA PHE A 352 32.91 -2.52 -8.29
C PHE A 352 31.49 -2.27 -7.77
N VAL A 353 30.54 -2.25 -8.70
CA VAL A 353 29.11 -2.17 -8.43
C VAL A 353 28.47 -3.40 -9.06
N THR A 354 27.58 -4.09 -8.34
CA THR A 354 26.82 -5.21 -8.90
C THR A 354 25.43 -5.30 -8.30
N ALA A 355 24.60 -6.15 -8.90
CA ALA A 355 23.35 -6.58 -8.32
C ALA A 355 23.34 -8.11 -8.12
N ARG A 356 22.33 -8.61 -7.40
CA ARG A 356 22.08 -10.03 -7.17
C ARG A 356 20.59 -10.29 -6.93
N ASP A 357 20.06 -11.33 -7.56
CA ASP A 357 18.82 -11.97 -7.14
C ASP A 357 19.12 -12.92 -5.97
N PHE A 358 18.60 -12.61 -4.78
CA PHE A 358 18.90 -13.41 -3.58
C PHE A 358 18.30 -14.83 -3.65
N GLU A 359 17.24 -15.05 -4.44
CA GLU A 359 16.61 -16.36 -4.59
C GLU A 359 17.33 -17.21 -5.65
N ALA A 360 17.71 -16.60 -6.77
CA ALA A 360 18.33 -17.30 -7.90
C ALA A 360 19.86 -17.40 -7.83
N ALA A 361 20.53 -16.59 -6.98
CA ALA A 361 21.99 -16.50 -6.88
C ALA A 361 22.67 -16.31 -8.25
N ASN A 362 22.21 -15.30 -9.00
CA ASN A 362 22.66 -14.99 -10.36
C ASN A 362 23.89 -14.05 -10.41
N GLU A 363 24.62 -13.89 -9.30
CA GLU A 363 25.74 -12.94 -9.19
C GLU A 363 26.81 -13.14 -10.28
N LEU A 364 27.11 -14.38 -10.69
CA LEU A 364 28.11 -14.63 -11.74
C LEU A 364 27.69 -14.04 -13.10
N GLU A 365 26.42 -14.18 -13.47
CA GLU A 365 25.90 -13.64 -14.73
C GLU A 365 25.95 -12.11 -14.72
N LEU A 366 25.54 -11.50 -13.61
CA LEU A 366 25.57 -10.04 -13.46
C LEU A 366 26.99 -9.51 -13.46
N LEU A 367 27.93 -10.15 -12.76
CA LEU A 367 29.34 -9.73 -12.73
C LEU A 367 29.99 -9.85 -14.12
N GLU A 368 29.72 -10.93 -14.86
CA GLU A 368 30.21 -11.08 -16.24
C GLU A 368 29.69 -9.96 -17.15
N ARG A 369 28.42 -9.58 -16.99
CA ARG A 369 27.80 -8.52 -17.79
C ARG A 369 28.25 -7.13 -17.31
N VAL A 370 28.44 -6.87 -16.02
CA VAL A 370 28.74 -5.52 -15.51
C VAL A 370 30.22 -5.16 -15.64
N LEU A 371 31.12 -6.07 -15.27
CA LEU A 371 32.53 -5.75 -15.07
C LEU A 371 33.30 -5.58 -16.39
N PRO A 372 34.34 -4.73 -16.40
CA PRO A 372 35.32 -4.72 -17.49
C PRO A 372 35.96 -6.10 -17.65
N ALA A 373 36.16 -6.54 -18.90
CA ALA A 373 36.65 -7.89 -19.22
C ALA A 373 37.91 -8.29 -18.43
N ARG A 374 38.84 -7.35 -18.20
CA ARG A 374 40.06 -7.62 -17.42
C ARG A 374 39.76 -7.95 -15.95
N GLN A 375 38.85 -7.20 -15.32
CA GLN A 375 38.46 -7.39 -13.92
C GLN A 375 37.64 -8.67 -13.78
N TRP A 376 36.70 -8.92 -14.70
CA TRP A 376 35.94 -10.18 -14.75
C TRP A 376 36.87 -11.40 -14.84
N GLN A 377 37.83 -11.41 -15.76
CA GLN A 377 38.76 -12.54 -15.91
C GLN A 377 39.63 -12.77 -14.66
N SER A 378 40.03 -11.69 -13.98
CA SER A 378 40.75 -11.79 -12.71
C SER A 378 39.89 -12.49 -11.66
N MET A 379 38.67 -12.00 -11.44
CA MET A 379 37.77 -12.53 -10.42
C MET A 379 37.29 -13.95 -10.75
N LYS A 380 36.98 -14.23 -12.01
CA LYS A 380 36.64 -15.58 -12.50
C LYS A 380 37.76 -16.59 -12.21
N SER A 381 39.03 -16.21 -12.42
CA SER A 381 40.15 -17.10 -12.10
C SER A 381 40.27 -17.39 -10.60
N THR A 382 39.93 -16.43 -9.74
CA THR A 382 39.86 -16.63 -8.30
C THR A 382 38.73 -17.61 -7.95
N ILE A 383 37.54 -17.43 -8.52
CA ILE A 383 36.37 -18.29 -8.29
C ILE A 383 36.67 -19.73 -8.74
N GLU A 384 37.17 -19.92 -9.97
CA GLU A 384 37.52 -21.25 -10.51
C GLU A 384 38.65 -21.95 -9.74
N SER A 385 39.46 -21.20 -8.97
CA SER A 385 40.50 -21.79 -8.11
C SER A 385 39.99 -22.32 -6.77
N HIS A 386 38.73 -22.03 -6.43
CA HIS A 386 38.04 -22.50 -5.22
C HIS A 386 37.10 -23.70 -5.50
N GLU A 387 36.83 -24.01 -6.77
CA GLU A 387 36.15 -25.24 -7.22
C GLU A 387 37.16 -26.39 -7.42
#